data_AF-A0AA89BX10-F1
#
_entry.id   AF-A0AA89BX10-F1
#
_cell.length_a   1.000
_cell.length_b   1.000
_cell.length_c   1.000
_cell.angle_alpha   90.00
_cell.angle_beta   90.00
_cell.angle_gamma   90.00
#
_symmetry.space_group_name_H-M   'P 1'
#
loop_
_entity.id
_entity.type
_entity.pdbx_description
1 polymer ?
#
loop_
_entity_poly.entity_id
_entity_poly.type
_entity_poly.pdbx_seq_one_letter_code
_entity_poly.pdbx_strand_id
1 'polypeptide(L)' 'MPNSCFVKGCKNRADGVQVRSFYAIPAIITHQDQKTLKLSLKRRQKWIAAIGREKAATKYSKVCSDHFITGKMLH' A
#
# COMPACT_ATOMS: atom_id res chain seq x y z
N MET A 1 -8.06 -16.20 1.54
CA MET A 1 -6.95 -16.11 0.56
C MET A 1 -5.77 -15.42 1.23
N PRO A 2 -4.54 -15.93 1.10
CA PRO A 2 -3.36 -15.29 1.66
C PRO A 2 -3.10 -13.95 0.96
N ASN A 3 -2.73 -12.93 1.75
CA ASN A 3 -2.34 -11.64 1.19
C ASN A 3 -1.04 -11.80 0.38
N SER A 4 -0.99 -11.28 -0.84
CA SER A 4 0.23 -11.21 -1.65
C SER A 4 0.63 -9.75 -1.86
N CYS A 5 1.94 -9.50 -1.94
CA CYS A 5 2.45 -8.16 -2.16
C CYS A 5 2.13 -7.68 -3.58
N PHE A 6 1.56 -6.49 -3.69
CA PHE A 6 1.16 -5.88 -4.96
C PHE A 6 2.30 -5.12 -5.66
N VAL A 7 3.47 -4.97 -5.04
CA VAL A 7 4.64 -4.33 -5.68
C VAL A 7 5.12 -5.17 -6.86
N LYS A 8 5.49 -4.53 -7.97
CA LYS A 8 6.05 -5.21 -9.15
C LYS A 8 7.33 -5.96 -8.74
N GLY A 9 7.40 -7.25 -9.08
CA GLY A 9 8.56 -8.10 -8.77
C GLY A 9 8.60 -8.68 -7.35
N CYS A 10 7.75 -8.22 -6.42
CA CYS A 10 7.69 -8.78 -5.07
C CYS A 10 6.88 -10.09 -5.05
N LYS A 11 7.46 -11.15 -4.48
CA LYS A 11 6.84 -12.48 -4.34
C LYS A 11 6.37 -12.79 -2.91
N ASN A 12 6.49 -11.81 -2.00
CA ASN A 12 6.11 -11.96 -0.60
C ASN A 12 4.61 -12.24 -0.46
N ARG A 13 4.29 -13.20 0.40
CA ARG A 13 2.93 -13.66 0.69
C ARG A 13 2.77 -13.97 2.18
N ALA A 14 1.54 -13.86 2.67
CA ALA A 14 1.18 -14.28 4.01
C ALA A 14 1.01 -15.80 4.01
N ASP A 15 2.12 -16.53 4.18
CA ASP A 15 2.15 -18.00 4.21
C ASP A 15 2.54 -18.58 5.58
N GLY A 16 2.69 -17.73 6.60
CA GLY A 16 3.01 -18.14 7.97
C GLY A 16 4.48 -18.55 8.19
N VAL A 17 5.26 -18.76 7.12
CA VAL A 17 6.69 -19.10 7.20
C VAL A 17 7.51 -17.89 7.65
N GLN A 18 7.15 -16.71 7.16
CA GLN A 18 7.76 -15.44 7.55
C GLN A 18 6.69 -14.42 7.91
N VAL A 19 6.71 -13.99 9.17
CA VAL A 19 5.74 -13.02 9.70
C VAL A 19 6.02 -11.66 9.08
N ARG A 20 5.12 -11.22 8.19
CA ARG A 20 5.14 -9.90 7.58
C ARG A 20 3.79 -9.22 7.76
N SER A 21 3.83 -7.91 8.01
CA SER A 21 2.61 -7.11 7.98
C SER A 21 2.26 -6.73 6.54
N PHE A 22 0.96 -6.65 6.24
CA PHE A 22 0.45 -6.31 4.92
C PHE A 22 -0.45 -5.07 5.03
N TYR A 23 -0.01 -3.98 4.41
CA TYR A 23 -0.66 -2.67 4.49
C TYR A 23 -1.51 -2.40 3.25
N ALA A 24 -2.70 -1.85 3.44
CA ALA A 24 -3.56 -1.45 2.34
C ALA A 24 -2.99 -0.22 1.63
N ILE A 25 -3.22 -0.13 0.33
CA ILE A 25 -2.94 1.10 -0.41
C ILE A 25 -3.83 2.22 0.15
N PRO A 26 -3.27 3.41 0.47
CA PRO A 26 -4.03 4.52 1.04
C PRO A 26 -5.25 4.89 0.19
N ALA A 27 -6.41 5.01 0.84
CA ALA A 27 -7.62 5.55 0.21
C ALA A 27 -7.51 7.08 0.05
N ILE A 28 -8.22 7.61 -0.93
CA ILE A 28 -8.42 9.06 -1.06
C ILE A 28 -9.56 9.44 -0.11
N ILE A 29 -9.32 10.42 0.75
CA ILE A 29 -10.31 10.89 1.73
C ILE A 29 -10.98 12.13 1.14
N THR A 30 -12.26 12.02 0.80
CA THR A 30 -13.03 13.08 0.12
C THR A 30 -14.02 13.81 1.03
N HIS A 31 -14.34 13.27 2.20
CA HIS A 31 -15.42 13.75 3.07
C HIS A 31 -14.96 14.63 4.25
N GLN A 32 -13.65 14.92 4.35
CA GLN A 32 -13.09 15.77 5.40
C GLN A 32 -12.87 17.18 4.84
N ASP A 33 -11.64 17.70 4.92
CA ASP A 33 -11.24 19.01 4.45
C ASP A 33 -10.42 18.95 3.14
N GLN A 34 -10.32 20.08 2.44
CA GLN A 34 -9.57 20.17 1.17
C GLN A 34 -8.08 19.84 1.33
N LYS A 35 -7.49 20.11 2.50
CA LYS A 35 -6.08 19.81 2.78
C LYS A 35 -5.89 18.30 2.89
N THR A 36 -6.77 17.60 3.60
CA THR A 36 -6.76 16.14 3.71
C THR A 36 -7.02 15.45 2.38
N LEU A 37 -7.91 15.99 1.54
CA LEU A 37 -8.09 15.51 0.17
C LEU A 37 -6.78 15.61 -0.64
N LYS A 38 -6.15 16.79 -0.65
CA LYS A 38 -4.87 17.01 -1.36
C LYS A 38 -3.75 16.09 -0.83
N LEU A 39 -3.65 15.92 0.48
CA LEU A 39 -2.63 15.06 1.10
C LEU A 39 -2.86 13.57 0.80
N SER A 40 -4.09 13.08 0.94
CA SER A 40 -4.43 11.68 0.65
C SER A 40 -4.24 11.34 -0.82
N LEU A 41 -4.60 12.26 -1.72
CA LEU A 41 -4.39 12.11 -3.16
C LEU A 41 -2.89 12.06 -3.50
N LYS A 42 -2.08 12.99 -2.99
CA LYS A 42 -0.61 12.97 -3.16
C LYS A 42 0.01 11.69 -2.60
N ARG A 43 -0.43 11.24 -1.41
CA ARG A 43 0.04 10.00 -0.77
C ARG A 43 -0.26 8.79 -1.65
N ARG A 44 -1.50 8.68 -2.16
CA ARG A 44 -1.90 7.58 -3.05
C ARG A 44 -1.12 7.60 -4.37
N GLN A 45 -0.93 8.76 -4.99
CA GLN A 45 -0.13 8.90 -6.22
C GLN A 45 1.31 8.41 -6.03
N LYS A 46 1.99 8.84 -4.96
CA LYS A 46 3.34 8.38 -4.63
C LYS A 46 3.41 6.86 -4.45
N TRP A 47 2.40 6.28 -3.80
CA TRP A 47 2.29 4.83 -3.62
C TRP A 47 2.14 4.09 -4.95
N ILE A 48 1.23 4.52 -5.82
CA ILE A 48 1.04 3.88 -7.13
C ILE A 48 2.32 3.93 -7.97
N ALA A 49 3.01 5.09 -7.97
CA ALA A 49 4.30 5.23 -8.65
C ALA A 49 5.36 4.26 -8.08
N ALA A 50 5.48 4.16 -6.75
CA ALA A 50 6.45 3.27 -6.10
C ALA A 50 6.15 1.77 -6.30
N ILE A 51 4.88 1.39 -6.37
CA ILE A 51 4.45 0.00 -6.63
C ILE A 51 4.90 -0.47 -8.03
N GLY A 52 4.99 0.46 -8.99
CA GLY A 52 5.40 0.16 -10.37
C GLY A 52 4.39 -0.70 -11.14
N ARG A 53 3.12 -0.72 -10.72
CA ARG A 53 2.00 -1.33 -11.47
C ARG A 53 0.99 -0.23 -11.79
N GLU A 54 0.86 0.11 -13.07
CA GLU A 54 -0.10 1.10 -13.54
C GLU A 54 -1.56 0.62 -13.45
N LYS A 55 -1.78 -0.70 -13.39
CA LYS A 55 -3.11 -1.28 -13.19
C LYS A 55 -3.74 -0.74 -11.90
N ALA A 56 -5.05 -0.46 -11.98
CA ALA A 56 -5.83 0.14 -10.91
C ALA A 56 -5.73 -0.69 -9.61
N ALA A 57 -4.86 -0.23 -8.72
CA ALA A 57 -4.69 -0.89 -7.44
C ALA A 57 -5.99 -0.75 -6.63
N THR A 58 -6.55 -1.89 -6.21
CA THR A 58 -7.87 -1.94 -5.58
C THR A 58 -7.73 -1.81 -4.06
N LYS A 59 -8.86 -1.70 -3.35
CA LYS A 59 -8.88 -1.71 -1.88
C LYS A 59 -8.33 -3.02 -1.26
N TYR A 60 -8.27 -4.08 -2.06
CA TYR A 60 -7.75 -5.39 -1.65
C TYR A 60 -6.25 -5.55 -1.93
N SER A 61 -5.65 -4.65 -2.74
CA SER A 61 -4.21 -4.64 -2.98
C SER A 61 -3.46 -4.29 -1.69
N LYS A 62 -2.50 -5.14 -1.32
CA LYS A 62 -1.67 -4.98 -0.12
C LYS A 62 -0.18 -4.87 -0.46
N VAL A 63 0.59 -4.16 0.35
CA VAL A 63 2.05 -4.05 0.27
C VAL A 63 2.66 -4.60 1.56
N CYS A 64 3.71 -5.42 1.49
CA CYS A 64 4.32 -6.01 2.67
C CYS A 64 5.24 -5.01 3.39
N SER A 65 5.48 -5.26 4.68
CA SER A 65 6.35 -4.47 5.57
C SER A 65 7.74 -4.18 4.97
N ASP A 66 8.31 -5.08 4.19
CA ASP A 66 9.66 -4.96 3.64
C ASP A 66 9.85 -3.75 2.70
N HIS A 67 8.75 -3.15 2.22
CA HIS A 67 8.79 -1.93 1.39
C HIS A 67 8.74 -0.62 2.19
N PHE A 68 8.82 -0.70 3.52
CA PHE A 68 8.83 0.45 4.43
C PHE A 68 10.17 0.50 5.14
N ILE A 69 10.74 1.71 5.29
CA ILE A 69 12.06 1.93 5.92
C ILE A 69 12.13 1.30 7.32
N THR A 70 11.06 1.39 8.10
CA THR A 70 10.98 0.84 9.47
C THR A 70 10.24 -0.50 9.54
N GLY A 71 9.85 -1.07 8.40
CA GLY A 71 8.91 -2.19 8.35
C GLY A 71 7.47 -1.83 8.74
N LYS A 72 7.19 -0.57 9.14
CA LYS A 72 5.89 -0.10 9.61
C LYS A 72 5.39 1.05 8.72
N MET A 73 4.09 1.05 8.43
CA MET A 73 3.44 2.24 7.88
C MET A 73 3.37 3.29 9.00
N LEU A 74 4.16 4.36 8.87
CA LEU A 74 4.05 5.52 9.76
C LEU A 74 2.63 6.09 9.62
N HIS A 75 1.88 6.04 10.73
CA HIS A 75 0.49 6.46 10.83
C HIS A 75 0.42 7.92 11.28
#